data_AF-A0AA88XFC5-F1
#
_entry.id   AF-A0AA88XFC5-F1
#
_cell.length_a   1.000
_cell.length_b   1.000
_cell.length_c   1.000
_cell.angle_alpha   90.00
_cell.angle_beta   90.00
_cell.angle_gamma   90.00
#
_symmetry.space_group_name_H-M   'P 1'
#
loop_
_entity.id
_entity.type
_entity.pdbx_description
1 polymer ?
#
loop_
_entity_poly.entity_id
_entity_poly.type
_entity_poly.pdbx_seq_one_letter_code
_entity_poly.pdbx_strand_id
1 'polypeptide(L)'
;TVTTCDGIKQLSMRMSCRRSRYYPDSILSVCPYFFRKNIDDNRIPRVLVEASCACQRCHGSSNHLAGRQSRCKEVYSYLEVRRRYDSSGDFMRVVEPVAQSCSCVRPPPRRGSPRCSHMPLN
;
A
#
# COMPACT_ATOMS: atom_id res chain seq x y z
N THR A 1 -23.19 3.69 32.74
CA THR A 1 -22.85 5.13 32.77
C THR A 1 -21.45 5.31 32.22
N VAL A 2 -21.27 6.26 31.31
CA VAL A 2 -20.04 6.58 30.57
C VAL A 2 -19.19 7.56 31.38
N THR A 3 -17.88 7.35 31.49
CA THR A 3 -16.89 8.45 31.47
C THR A 3 -15.47 7.98 31.10
N THR A 4 -15.09 8.31 29.85
CA THR A 4 -13.78 8.76 29.33
C THR A 4 -12.46 8.08 29.74
N CYS A 5 -11.79 7.48 28.75
CA CYS A 5 -10.35 7.21 28.77
C CYS A 5 -9.59 8.38 28.13
N ASP A 6 -9.12 9.31 28.94
CA ASP A 6 -8.16 10.33 28.52
C ASP A 6 -6.73 9.79 28.57
N GLY A 7 -5.97 10.11 27.53
CA GLY A 7 -4.51 9.96 27.54
C GLY A 7 -3.97 8.90 26.57
N ILE A 8 -4.18 9.10 25.27
CA ILE A 8 -3.25 8.52 24.28
C ILE A 8 -1.91 9.24 24.46
N LYS A 9 -1.06 8.69 25.34
CA LYS A 9 0.36 8.98 25.31
C LYS A 9 0.82 8.64 23.89
N GLN A 10 1.10 9.67 23.09
CA GLN A 10 1.77 9.53 21.82
C GLN A 10 3.06 8.76 22.08
N LEU A 11 3.04 7.44 21.82
CA LEU A 11 4.26 6.70 21.60
C LEU A 11 4.93 7.38 20.43
N SER A 12 5.91 8.21 20.76
CA SER A 12 6.92 8.74 19.87
C SER A 12 7.76 7.55 19.36
N MET A 13 7.11 6.67 18.59
CA MET A 13 7.80 5.88 17.61
C MET A 13 8.27 6.92 16.60
N ARG A 14 9.59 7.16 16.58
CA ARG A 14 10.25 7.86 15.48
C ARG A 14 9.86 7.14 14.18
N MET A 15 8.74 7.53 13.58
CA MET A 15 8.37 7.09 12.24
C MET A 15 9.35 7.80 11.33
N SER A 16 10.40 7.10 10.90
CA SER A 16 11.24 7.52 9.77
C SER A 16 10.48 7.48 8.43
N CYS A 17 9.14 7.47 8.49
CA CYS A 17 8.23 7.37 7.37
C CYS A 17 7.67 8.74 7.01
N ARG A 18 7.32 8.88 5.74
CA ARG A 18 6.70 10.11 5.25
C ARG A 18 5.34 10.27 5.95
N ARG A 19 5.14 11.40 6.62
CA ARG A 19 3.92 11.64 7.42
C ARG A 19 2.68 11.62 6.52
N SER A 20 1.78 10.66 6.74
CA SER A 20 0.46 10.67 6.11
C SER A 20 -0.43 11.71 6.80
N ARG A 21 -1.19 12.47 6.01
CA ARG A 21 -2.15 13.47 6.50
C ARG A 21 -3.61 13.05 6.27
N TYR A 22 -3.86 11.84 5.76
CA TYR A 22 -5.18 11.39 5.32
C TYR A 22 -5.54 10.05 5.96
N TYR A 23 -6.83 9.91 6.36
CA TYR A 23 -7.50 8.75 6.98
C TYR A 23 -6.80 8.06 8.19
N PRO A 24 -7.47 7.94 9.35
CA PRO A 24 -6.86 7.37 10.56
C PRO A 24 -6.41 5.91 10.38
N ASP A 25 -7.18 5.10 9.65
CA ASP A 25 -6.88 3.67 9.46
C ASP A 25 -5.59 3.43 8.66
N SER A 26 -5.26 4.35 7.74
CA SER A 26 -4.02 4.24 6.95
C SER A 26 -2.77 4.42 7.83
N ILE A 27 -2.86 5.25 8.87
CA ILE A 27 -1.74 5.60 9.77
C ILE A 27 -1.45 4.47 10.76
N LEU A 28 -2.49 3.71 11.15
CA LEU A 28 -2.38 2.60 12.10
C LEU A 28 -1.98 1.27 11.46
N SER A 29 -1.94 1.21 10.13
CA SER A 29 -1.59 -0.01 9.41
C SER A 29 -0.11 -0.39 9.57
N VAL A 30 0.20 -1.68 9.40
CA VAL A 30 1.58 -2.20 9.33
C VAL A 30 2.39 -1.52 8.22
N CYS A 31 1.71 -1.10 7.15
CA CYS A 31 2.31 -0.39 6.03
C CYS A 31 1.55 0.90 5.75
N PRO A 32 1.86 1.97 6.50
CA PRO A 32 1.18 3.25 6.32
C PRO A 32 1.33 3.77 4.91
N TYR A 33 0.31 4.48 4.44
CA TYR A 33 0.28 5.07 3.10
C TYR A 33 -0.43 6.42 3.14
N PHE A 34 -0.24 7.20 2.08
CA PHE A 34 -0.95 8.45 1.84
C PHE A 34 -1.46 8.46 0.41
N PHE A 35 -2.52 9.23 0.15
CA PHE A 35 -3.03 9.40 -1.20
C PHE A 35 -2.34 10.56 -1.92
N ARG A 36 -2.02 10.34 -3.19
CA ARG A 36 -1.50 11.34 -4.12
C ARG A 36 -2.39 11.43 -5.35
N LYS A 37 -2.45 12.61 -5.97
CA LYS A 37 -3.15 12.80 -7.24
C LYS A 37 -2.22 12.40 -8.39
N ASN A 38 -2.67 11.48 -9.23
CA ASN A 38 -2.10 11.18 -10.53
C ASN A 38 -2.92 11.96 -11.57
N ILE A 39 -2.34 13.01 -12.14
CA ILE A 39 -2.98 13.90 -13.10
C ILE A 39 -2.44 13.60 -14.48
N ASP A 40 -3.32 13.26 -15.42
CA ASP A 40 -3.01 12.91 -16.80
C ASP A 40 -4.00 13.57 -17.75
N ASP A 41 -3.54 14.54 -18.53
CA ASP A 41 -4.38 15.32 -19.47
C ASP A 41 -4.87 14.47 -20.66
N ASN A 42 -4.28 13.31 -20.89
CA ASN A 42 -4.64 12.39 -21.96
C ASN A 42 -5.55 11.25 -21.49
N ARG A 43 -6.04 11.29 -20.25
CA ARG A 43 -6.88 10.24 -19.65
C ARG A 43 -8.20 10.81 -19.12
N ILE A 44 -9.26 10.00 -19.21
CA ILE A 44 -10.54 10.23 -18.53
C ILE A 44 -10.79 9.04 -17.58
N PRO A 45 -10.94 9.27 -16.26
CA PRO A 45 -10.85 10.58 -15.60
C PRO A 45 -9.42 11.13 -15.58
N ARG A 46 -9.32 12.46 -15.68
CA ARG A 46 -8.04 13.19 -15.70
C ARG A 46 -7.24 12.99 -14.42
N VAL A 47 -7.94 12.92 -13.29
CA VAL A 47 -7.33 12.78 -11.98
C VAL A 47 -7.71 11.42 -11.39
N LEU A 48 -6.70 10.61 -11.10
CA LEU A 48 -6.82 9.44 -10.24
C LEU A 48 -6.19 9.73 -8.89
N VAL A 49 -6.72 9.11 -7.84
CA VAL A 49 -6.18 9.20 -6.49
C VAL A 49 -5.56 7.85 -6.16
N GLU A 50 -4.24 7.84 -5.94
CA GLU A 50 -3.46 6.63 -5.74
C GLU A 50 -2.82 6.61 -4.35
N ALA A 51 -2.80 5.45 -3.70
CA ALA A 51 -2.01 5.21 -2.52
C ALA A 51 -0.51 5.16 -2.84
N SER A 52 0.31 5.70 -1.95
CA SER A 52 1.76 5.57 -1.98
C SER A 52 2.24 5.22 -0.59
N CYS A 53 3.11 4.20 -0.49
CA CYS A 53 3.57 3.74 0.82
C CYS A 53 4.43 4.81 1.48
N ALA A 54 4.11 5.13 2.73
CA ALA A 54 4.86 6.07 3.56
C ALA A 54 6.22 5.50 4.00
N CYS A 55 6.29 4.17 4.09
CA CYS A 55 7.42 3.41 4.59
C CYS A 55 7.89 2.38 3.56
N GLN A 56 9.17 2.05 3.57
CA GLN A 56 9.69 0.90 2.80
C GLN A 56 9.62 -0.41 3.58
N ARG A 57 9.68 -0.35 4.91
CA ARG A 57 9.67 -1.50 5.82
C ARG A 57 8.35 -1.54 6.58
N CYS A 58 7.93 -2.76 6.90
CA CYS A 58 6.72 -3.00 7.69
C CYS A 58 6.92 -2.65 9.17
N HIS A 59 5.91 -2.05 9.80
CA HIS A 59 5.88 -1.71 11.23
C HIS A 59 5.20 -2.78 12.08
N GLY A 60 5.51 -2.81 13.39
CA GLY A 60 4.73 -3.58 14.36
C GLY A 60 4.80 -5.10 14.23
N SER A 61 5.59 -5.64 13.29
CA SER A 61 5.88 -7.06 13.25
C SER A 61 6.71 -7.42 14.47
N SER A 62 6.06 -7.88 15.54
CA SER A 62 6.75 -8.60 16.61
C SER A 62 7.52 -9.78 16.00
N ASN A 63 8.53 -10.22 16.72
CA ASN A 63 9.74 -10.94 16.29
C ASN A 63 9.61 -12.26 15.49
N HIS A 64 8.47 -12.58 14.87
CA HIS A 64 8.29 -13.79 14.03
C HIS A 64 8.01 -13.54 12.54
N LEU A 65 7.41 -12.39 12.16
CA LEU A 65 7.19 -12.01 10.74
C LEU A 65 8.21 -10.98 10.23
N ALA A 66 9.01 -10.42 11.15
CA ALA A 66 10.11 -9.50 10.89
C ALA A 66 11.35 -10.29 10.48
N GLY A 67 11.19 -11.20 9.51
CA GLY A 67 12.31 -11.46 8.63
C GLY A 67 12.76 -10.09 8.13
N ARG A 68 14.04 -9.75 8.28
CA ARG A 68 14.71 -8.47 7.93
C ARG A 68 14.50 -7.98 6.48
N GLN A 69 13.56 -8.58 5.76
CA GLN A 69 13.34 -8.46 4.34
C GLN A 69 11.89 -8.13 3.97
N SER A 70 10.91 -8.16 4.89
CA SER A 70 9.53 -7.78 4.57
C SER A 70 9.43 -6.28 4.24
N ARG A 71 8.71 -5.95 3.18
CA ARG A 71 8.62 -4.58 2.63
C ARG A 71 7.19 -4.16 2.42
N CYS A 72 6.93 -2.87 2.59
CA CYS A 72 5.66 -2.30 2.17
C CYS A 72 5.62 -2.15 0.66
N LYS A 73 4.51 -2.56 0.07
CA LYS A 73 4.24 -2.48 -1.37
C LYS A 73 2.82 -2.01 -1.62
N GLU A 74 2.66 -1.19 -2.65
CA GLU A 74 1.36 -0.76 -3.15
C GLU A 74 0.55 -1.99 -3.60
N VAL A 75 -0.73 -1.98 -3.23
CA VAL A 75 -1.72 -2.95 -3.68
C VAL A 75 -2.54 -2.29 -4.78
N TYR A 76 -2.58 -2.92 -5.96
CA TYR A 76 -3.19 -2.36 -7.15
C TYR A 76 -4.57 -2.97 -7.41
N SER A 77 -5.51 -2.12 -7.80
CA SER A 77 -6.74 -2.50 -8.49
C SER A 77 -6.65 -2.07 -9.94
N TYR A 78 -7.33 -2.79 -10.83
CA TYR A 78 -7.32 -2.52 -12.27
C TYR A 78 -8.61 -1.82 -12.65
N LEU A 79 -8.52 -0.60 -13.18
CA LEU A 79 -9.66 0.22 -13.55
C LEU A 79 -9.66 0.47 -15.06
N GLU A 80 -10.84 0.45 -15.67
CA GLU A 80 -11.02 0.91 -17.05
C GLU A 80 -10.99 2.43 -17.08
N VAL A 81 -10.14 2.99 -17.94
CA VAL A 81 -10.05 4.42 -18.21
C VAL A 81 -10.10 4.65 -19.72
N ARG A 82 -10.43 5.87 -20.14
CA ARG A 82 -10.36 6.25 -21.54
C ARG A 82 -9.08 7.05 -21.78
N ARG A 83 -8.21 6.60 -22.67
CA ARG A 83 -7.00 7.34 -23.08
C ARG A 83 -7.15 7.91 -24.47
N ARG A 84 -6.63 9.11 -24.68
CA ARG A 84 -6.50 9.73 -26.00
C ARG A 84 -5.59 8.85 -26.86
N TYR A 85 -6.12 8.36 -27.98
CA TYR A 85 -5.42 7.48 -28.90
C TYR A 85 -4.53 8.28 -29.87
N ASP A 86 -5.00 9.45 -30.29
CA ASP A 86 -4.36 10.27 -31.31
C ASP A 86 -4.58 11.78 -31.10
N SER A 87 -4.00 12.58 -32.00
CA SER A 87 -4.19 14.03 -32.02
C SER A 87 -5.59 14.45 -32.49
N SER A 88 -6.35 13.56 -33.15
CA SER A 88 -7.74 13.77 -33.57
C SER A 88 -8.68 13.96 -32.38
N GLY A 89 -8.31 13.39 -31.23
CA GLY A 89 -9.08 13.44 -30.00
C GLY A 89 -9.97 12.24 -29.79
N ASP A 90 -9.70 11.14 -30.49
CA ASP A 90 -10.35 9.87 -30.24
C ASP A 90 -9.83 9.25 -28.95
N PHE A 91 -10.72 8.52 -28.27
CA PHE A 91 -10.43 7.86 -27.00
C PHE A 91 -10.63 6.35 -27.11
N MET A 92 -9.69 5.59 -26.58
CA MET A 92 -9.80 4.14 -26.42
C MET A 92 -9.90 3.75 -24.95
N ARG A 93 -10.63 2.66 -24.68
CA ARG A 93 -10.70 2.05 -23.35
C ARG A 93 -9.45 1.23 -23.11
N VAL A 94 -8.80 1.46 -21.98
CA VAL A 94 -7.64 0.70 -21.53
C VAL A 94 -7.77 0.41 -20.04
N VAL A 95 -7.16 -0.69 -19.60
CA VAL A 95 -7.13 -1.06 -18.19
C VAL A 95 -5.82 -0.58 -17.58
N GLU A 96 -5.92 0.24 -16.53
CA GLU A 96 -4.77 0.79 -15.81
C GLU A 96 -4.71 0.32 -14.36
N PRO A 97 -3.51 0.01 -13.84
CA PRO A 97 -3.32 -0.31 -12.43
C PRO A 97 -3.33 0.97 -11.58
N VAL A 98 -4.15 0.98 -10.53
CA VAL A 98 -4.29 2.09 -9.58
C VAL A 98 -4.00 1.57 -8.18
N ALA A 99 -2.97 2.12 -7.53
CA ALA A 99 -2.64 1.76 -6.16
C ALA A 99 -3.76 2.23 -5.21
N GLN A 100 -4.36 1.32 -4.45
CA GLN A 100 -5.46 1.61 -3.52
C GLN A 100 -5.02 1.64 -2.06
N SER A 101 -3.98 0.87 -1.72
CA SER A 101 -3.45 0.77 -0.35
C SER A 101 -2.00 0.29 -0.39
N CYS A 102 -1.42 0.06 0.80
CA CYS A 102 -0.15 -0.63 0.95
C CYS A 102 -0.27 -1.86 1.85
N SER A 103 0.47 -2.90 1.53
CA SER A 103 0.53 -4.13 2.30
C SER A 103 1.97 -4.55 2.59
N CYS A 104 2.16 -5.30 3.67
CA CYS A 104 3.44 -5.88 4.02
C CYS A 104 3.63 -7.21 3.28
N VAL A 105 4.62 -7.27 2.40
CA VAL A 105 4.94 -8.48 1.66
C VAL A 105 6.27 -9.06 2.11
N ARG A 106 6.31 -10.39 2.25
CA ARG A 106 7.55 -11.13 2.44
C ARG A 106 8.17 -11.38 1.06
N PRO A 107 9.47 -11.12 0.86
CA PRO A 107 10.10 -11.43 -0.41
C PRO A 107 10.08 -12.94 -0.67
N PRO A 108 10.08 -13.37 -1.94
CA PRO A 108 10.13 -14.78 -2.28
C PRO A 108 11.39 -15.42 -1.68
N PRO A 109 11.33 -16.71 -1.29
CA PRO A 109 12.52 -17.44 -0.88
C PRO A 109 13.57 -17.37 -2.00
N ARG A 110 14.85 -17.27 -1.61
CA ARG A 110 15.95 -17.26 -2.59
C ARG A 110 15.91 -18.58 -3.37
N ARG A 111 16.17 -18.57 -4.68
CA ARG A 111 16.30 -19.81 -5.47
C ARG A 111 17.37 -20.69 -4.78
N GLY A 112 16.98 -21.90 -4.38
CA GLY A 112 17.82 -22.82 -3.59
C GLY A 112 17.48 -22.92 -2.09
N SER A 113 16.52 -22.15 -1.56
CA SER A 113 15.99 -22.42 -0.21
C SER A 113 15.09 -23.67 -0.22
N PRO A 114 15.21 -24.58 0.75
CA PRO A 114 14.31 -25.73 0.85
C PRO A 114 12.87 -25.22 0.99
N ARG A 115 11.97 -25.74 0.15
CA ARG A 115 10.53 -25.53 0.32
C ARG A 115 10.13 -26.30 1.58
N CYS A 116 9.55 -25.63 2.57
CA CYS A 116 8.83 -26.33 3.61
C CYS A 116 7.58 -26.94 2.96
N SER A 117 7.70 -28.19 2.53
CA SER A 117 6.56 -29.03 2.20
C SER A 117 5.86 -29.35 3.51
N HIS A 118 4.66 -28.80 3.74
CA HIS A 118 3.77 -29.32 4.76
C HIS A 118 3.44 -30.77 4.37
N MET A 119 4.05 -31.75 5.03
CA MET A 119 3.51 -33.11 5.04
C MET A 119 2.34 -33.14 6.03
N PRO A 120 1.19 -33.73 5.66
CA PRO A 120 0.13 -33.99 6.63
C PRO A 120 0.62 -35.04 7.62
N LEU A 121 0.29 -34.83 8.91
CA LEU A 121 0.50 -35.82 9.96
C LEU A 121 -0.45 -36.99 9.72
N ASN A 122 0.11 -38.20 9.70
CA ASN A 122 -0.63 -39.46 9.75
C ASN A 122 -0.94 -39.81 11.21
#